data_AF-A0A968TS44-F1
#
_entry.id   AF-A0A968TS44-F1
#
_cell.length_a   1.000
_cell.length_b   1.000
_cell.length_c   1.000
_cell.angle_alpha   90.00
_cell.angle_beta   90.00
_cell.angle_gamma   90.00
#
_symmetry.space_group_name_H-M   'P 1'
#
loop_
_entity.id
_entity.type
_entity.pdbx_description
1 polymer ?
#
loop_
_entity_poly.entity_id
_entity_poly.type
_entity_poly.pdbx_seq_one_letter_code
_entity_poly.pdbx_strand_id
1 'polypeptide(L)'
;MTDWKALIDIYELHLRQGRADLVVRSLQGRGFGRIPRQWILPLANIARRTGLSSLGLRLLSPVVMPKTGQTATGPEIAEYAVLLQKIGAIEESSRMLALIDRERVPESSLYRAFYHFHRWDPAAAADNSGSICFAICPIMRA
;
A
#
# COMPACT_ATOMS: atom_id res chain seq x y z
N MET A 1 20.21 -19.04 -6.24
CA MET A 1 18.80 -18.59 -6.20
C MET A 1 18.61 -17.79 -4.95
N THR A 2 18.11 -16.56 -5.04
CA THR A 2 17.80 -15.75 -3.85
C THR A 2 16.57 -16.33 -3.17
N ASP A 3 16.69 -16.74 -1.92
CA ASP A 3 15.52 -17.10 -1.11
C ASP A 3 14.79 -15.83 -0.67
N TRP A 4 13.76 -15.47 -1.45
CA TRP A 4 12.94 -14.31 -1.19
C TRP A 4 12.14 -14.41 0.10
N LYS A 5 11.79 -15.64 0.53
CA LYS A 5 11.03 -15.86 1.76
C LYS A 5 11.88 -15.46 2.96
N ALA A 6 13.06 -16.08 3.09
CA ALA A 6 13.99 -15.77 4.16
C ALA A 6 14.35 -14.27 4.21
N LEU A 7 14.50 -13.64 3.02
CA LEU A 7 14.76 -12.21 2.94
C LEU A 7 13.61 -11.36 3.52
N ILE A 8 12.37 -11.64 3.11
CA ILE A 8 11.19 -10.93 3.60
C ILE A 8 11.04 -11.11 5.10
N ASP A 9 11.27 -12.33 5.61
CA ASP A 9 11.21 -12.62 7.04
C ASP A 9 12.24 -11.79 7.83
N ILE A 10 13.46 -11.63 7.30
CA ILE A 10 14.49 -10.76 7.90
C ILE A 10 14.05 -9.29 7.90
N TYR A 11 13.47 -8.79 6.81
CA TYR A 11 12.99 -7.41 6.75
C TYR A 11 11.84 -7.17 7.71
N GLU A 12 10.88 -8.10 7.80
CA GLU A 12 9.79 -8.03 8.78
C GLU A 12 10.31 -8.03 10.21
N LEU A 13 11.31 -8.86 10.52
CA LEU A 13 11.97 -8.86 11.83
C LEU A 13 12.59 -7.49 12.15
N HIS A 14 13.32 -6.89 11.20
CA HIS A 14 13.91 -5.56 11.39
C HIS A 14 12.84 -4.47 11.55
N LEU A 15 11.73 -4.53 10.81
CA LEU A 15 10.63 -3.60 10.98
C LEU A 15 9.99 -3.70 12.38
N ARG A 16 9.79 -4.92 12.88
CA ARG A 16 9.27 -5.16 14.25
C ARG A 16 10.22 -4.66 15.33
N GLN A 17 11.52 -4.68 15.06
CA GLN A 17 12.56 -4.14 15.96
C GLN A 17 12.76 -2.62 15.83
N GLY A 18 11.98 -1.94 14.97
CA GLY A 18 12.13 -0.50 14.73
C GLY A 18 13.35 -0.13 13.87
N ARG A 19 14.05 -1.11 13.29
CA ARG A 19 15.26 -0.93 12.48
C ARG A 19 14.92 -0.73 10.99
N ALA A 20 14.04 0.22 10.71
CA ALA A 20 13.59 0.50 9.34
C ALA A 20 14.73 1.03 8.44
N ASP A 21 15.72 1.69 9.03
CA ASP A 21 16.92 2.22 8.37
C ASP A 21 17.75 1.11 7.69
N LEU A 22 17.91 -0.05 8.37
CA LEU A 22 18.62 -1.20 7.82
C LEU A 22 17.90 -1.76 6.59
N VAL A 23 16.56 -1.84 6.66
CA VAL A 23 15.73 -2.29 5.55
C VAL A 23 15.84 -1.32 4.37
N VAL A 24 15.77 -0.02 4.61
CA VAL A 24 15.91 1.01 3.57
C VAL A 24 17.27 0.91 2.87
N ARG A 25 18.37 0.83 3.63
CA ARG A 25 19.73 0.68 3.07
C ARG A 25 19.85 -0.58 2.23
N SER A 26 19.30 -1.69 2.72
CA SER A 26 19.31 -2.97 2.00
C SER A 26 18.50 -2.92 0.70
N LEU A 27 17.34 -2.26 0.70
CA LEU A 27 16.48 -2.12 -0.46
C LEU A 27 17.07 -1.17 -1.52
N GLN A 28 17.65 -0.05 -1.11
CA GLN A 28 18.23 0.93 -2.05
C GLN A 28 19.47 0.41 -2.78
N GLY A 29 20.28 -0.42 -2.11
CA GLY A 29 21.48 -1.02 -2.72
C GLY A 29 21.22 -2.21 -3.62
N ARG A 30 19.97 -2.68 -3.74
CA ARG A 30 19.63 -3.92 -4.46
C ARG A 30 18.88 -3.64 -5.76
N GLY A 31 19.34 -4.26 -6.84
CA GLY A 31 18.61 -4.33 -8.09
C GLY A 31 17.47 -5.35 -8.02
N PHE A 32 16.25 -4.92 -8.35
CA PHE A 32 15.07 -5.78 -8.41
C PHE A 32 14.80 -6.22 -9.85
N GLY A 33 15.70 -7.02 -10.41
CA GLY A 33 15.64 -7.41 -11.83
C GLY A 33 14.45 -8.31 -12.18
N ARG A 34 14.36 -9.49 -11.56
CA ARG A 34 13.29 -10.47 -11.84
C ARG A 34 12.78 -11.09 -10.55
N ILE A 35 11.83 -10.41 -9.91
CA ILE A 35 11.15 -10.92 -8.71
C ILE A 35 9.97 -11.80 -9.15
N PRO A 36 9.80 -13.01 -8.60
CA PRO A 36 8.60 -13.81 -8.81
C PRO A 36 7.35 -13.08 -8.31
N ARG A 37 6.24 -13.14 -9.06
CA ARG A 37 5.00 -12.40 -8.75
C ARG A 37 4.54 -12.53 -7.30
N GLN A 38 4.60 -13.75 -6.75
CA GLN A 38 4.22 -14.05 -5.36
C GLN A 38 4.93 -13.20 -4.30
N TRP A 39 6.11 -12.65 -4.61
CA TRP A 39 6.92 -11.85 -3.68
C TRP A 39 6.83 -10.34 -3.93
N ILE A 40 6.18 -9.91 -5.01
CA ILE A 40 6.05 -8.48 -5.36
C ILE A 40 5.19 -7.77 -4.31
N LEU A 41 4.03 -8.33 -3.97
CA LEU A 41 3.11 -7.74 -3.01
C LEU A 41 3.72 -7.61 -1.59
N PRO A 42 4.28 -8.68 -0.99
CA PRO A 42 4.96 -8.55 0.31
C PRO A 42 6.09 -7.51 0.30
N LEU A 43 6.88 -7.45 -0.78
CA LEU A 43 7.98 -6.50 -0.89
C LEU A 43 7.48 -5.06 -1.05
N ALA A 44 6.39 -4.84 -1.78
CA ALA A 44 5.75 -3.54 -1.90
C ALA A 44 5.18 -3.05 -0.54
N ASN A 45 4.62 -3.95 0.26
CA ASN A 45 4.15 -3.63 1.62
C ASN A 45 5.29 -3.16 2.52
N ILE A 46 6.44 -3.85 2.46
CA ILE A 46 7.65 -3.43 3.16
C ILE A 46 8.10 -2.05 2.66
N ALA A 47 8.19 -1.85 1.34
CA ALA A 47 8.59 -0.58 0.75
C ALA A 47 7.68 0.58 1.19
N ARG A 48 6.36 0.35 1.27
CA ARG A 48 5.39 1.33 1.77
C ARG A 48 5.66 1.69 3.24
N ARG A 49 5.86 0.69 4.09
CA ARG A 49 6.11 0.87 5.54
C ARG A 49 7.44 1.57 5.82
N THR A 50 8.42 1.42 4.93
CA THR A 50 9.72 2.11 5.03
C THR A 50 9.74 3.47 4.34
N GLY A 51 8.62 3.93 3.76
CA GLY A 51 8.55 5.22 3.05
C GLY A 51 9.20 5.22 1.66
N LEU A 52 9.58 4.06 1.11
CA LEU A 52 10.13 3.91 -0.24
C LEU A 52 9.01 3.76 -1.29
N SER A 53 8.09 4.73 -1.34
CA SER A 53 6.89 4.66 -2.17
C SER A 53 7.21 4.46 -3.66
N SER A 54 8.23 5.16 -4.16
CA SER A 54 8.68 5.03 -5.56
C SER A 54 9.16 3.62 -5.90
N LEU A 55 9.79 2.92 -4.95
CA LEU A 55 10.19 1.53 -5.14
C LEU A 55 8.96 0.63 -5.18
N GLY A 56 8.02 0.79 -4.25
CA GLY A 56 6.76 0.05 -4.24
C GLY A 56 5.99 0.18 -5.56
N LEU A 57 5.90 1.41 -6.10
CA LEU A 57 5.25 1.67 -7.40
C LEU A 57 5.98 0.99 -8.55
N ARG A 58 7.33 1.03 -8.58
CA ARG A 58 8.13 0.33 -9.60
C ARG A 58 7.93 -1.19 -9.56
N LEU A 59 7.75 -1.76 -8.37
CA LEU A 59 7.52 -3.19 -8.17
C LEU A 59 6.13 -3.61 -8.65
N LEU A 60 5.08 -2.85 -8.29
CA LEU A 60 3.69 -3.20 -8.58
C LEU A 60 3.19 -2.72 -9.96
N SER A 61 3.78 -1.66 -10.54
CA SER A 61 3.40 -1.15 -11.86
C SER A 61 3.33 -2.21 -12.97
N PRO A 62 4.31 -3.13 -13.14
CA PRO A 62 4.21 -4.15 -14.19
C PRO A 62 3.10 -5.19 -13.92
N VAL A 63 2.62 -5.29 -12.68
CA VAL A 63 1.53 -6.21 -12.29
C VAL A 63 0.16 -5.55 -12.46
N VAL A 64 0.03 -4.28 -12.07
CA VAL A 64 -1.22 -3.51 -12.17
C VAL A 64 -1.49 -3.01 -13.58
N MET A 65 -0.43 -2.68 -14.32
CA MET A 65 -0.51 -2.23 -15.72
C MET A 65 0.23 -3.24 -16.63
N PRO A 66 -0.25 -4.49 -16.72
CA PRO A 66 0.41 -5.50 -17.53
C PRO A 66 0.30 -5.10 -19.01
N LYS A 67 1.43 -5.06 -19.72
CA LYS A 67 1.42 -4.87 -21.18
C LYS A 67 0.81 -6.06 -21.91
N THR A 68 0.95 -7.24 -21.32
CA THR A 68 0.40 -8.52 -21.77
C THR A 68 0.22 -9.42 -20.55
N GLY A 69 -0.90 -10.15 -20.46
CA GLY A 69 -1.05 -11.25 -19.51
C GLY A 69 -2.07 -11.05 -18.39
N GLN A 70 -1.74 -11.62 -17.23
CA GLN A 70 -2.65 -11.85 -16.11
C GLN A 70 -3.10 -10.56 -15.41
N THR A 71 -4.40 -10.48 -15.12
CA THR A 71 -5.02 -9.39 -14.36
C THR A 71 -4.42 -9.27 -12.95
N ALA A 72 -4.31 -8.05 -12.45
CA ALA A 72 -3.93 -7.77 -11.07
C ALA A 72 -5.02 -8.25 -10.09
N THR A 73 -4.58 -8.77 -8.96
CA THR A 73 -5.47 -9.15 -7.86
C THR A 73 -5.93 -7.91 -7.09
N GLY A 74 -7.09 -7.98 -6.43
CA GLY A 74 -7.60 -6.88 -5.61
C GLY A 74 -6.59 -6.34 -4.59
N PRO A 75 -5.85 -7.19 -3.84
CA PRO A 75 -4.81 -6.74 -2.92
C PRO A 75 -3.65 -6.00 -3.60
N GLU A 76 -3.22 -6.44 -4.79
CA GLU A 76 -2.17 -5.75 -5.57
C GLU A 76 -2.61 -4.35 -6.00
N ILE A 77 -3.87 -4.21 -6.46
CA ILE A 77 -4.44 -2.91 -6.85
C ILE A 77 -4.59 -2.01 -5.61
N ALA A 78 -5.07 -2.54 -4.48
CA ALA A 78 -5.23 -1.78 -3.24
C ALA A 78 -3.88 -1.21 -2.75
N GLU A 79 -2.83 -2.03 -2.74
CA GLU A 79 -1.50 -1.61 -2.31
C GLU A 79 -0.86 -0.61 -3.29
N TYR A 80 -1.07 -0.79 -4.59
CA TYR A 80 -0.64 0.19 -5.59
C TYR A 80 -1.37 1.53 -5.40
N ALA A 81 -2.68 1.49 -5.14
CA ALA A 81 -3.48 2.68 -4.94
C ALA A 81 -3.05 3.47 -3.70
N VAL A 82 -2.75 2.83 -2.56
CA VAL A 82 -2.26 3.56 -1.38
C VAL A 82 -0.86 4.14 -1.60
N LEU A 83 -0.01 3.50 -2.40
CA LEU A 83 1.27 4.07 -2.82
C LEU A 83 1.10 5.31 -3.71
N LEU A 84 0.09 5.33 -4.58
CA LEU A 84 -0.30 6.51 -5.34
C LEU A 84 -0.76 7.66 -4.42
N GLN A 85 -1.54 7.37 -3.38
CA GLN A 85 -1.94 8.41 -2.41
C GLN A 85 -0.72 9.04 -1.74
N LYS A 86 0.26 8.21 -1.35
CA LYS A 86 1.48 8.68 -0.68
C LYS A 86 2.32 9.62 -1.53
N ILE A 87 2.23 9.56 -2.85
CA ILE A 87 2.94 10.48 -3.76
C ILE A 87 2.05 11.64 -4.26
N GLY A 88 0.82 11.75 -3.77
CA GLY A 88 -0.12 12.81 -4.14
C GLY A 88 -0.96 12.54 -5.39
N ALA A 89 -0.91 11.33 -5.97
CA ALA A 89 -1.77 10.91 -7.08
C ALA A 89 -3.16 10.47 -6.56
N ILE A 90 -3.83 11.38 -5.85
CA ILE A 90 -5.03 11.14 -5.06
C ILE A 90 -6.22 10.70 -5.93
N GLU A 91 -6.45 11.35 -7.06
CA GLU A 91 -7.57 11.02 -7.97
C GLU A 91 -7.39 9.67 -8.66
N GLU A 92 -6.17 9.33 -9.07
CA GLU A 92 -5.89 8.04 -9.68
C GLU A 92 -6.06 6.90 -8.67
N SER A 93 -5.56 7.09 -7.45
CA SER A 93 -5.77 6.16 -6.36
C SER A 93 -7.25 5.90 -6.09
N SER A 94 -8.07 6.96 -6.05
CA SER A 94 -9.52 6.85 -5.82
C SER A 94 -10.20 6.02 -6.90
N ARG A 95 -9.89 6.30 -8.18
CA ARG A 95 -10.41 5.51 -9.31
C ARG A 95 -10.05 4.04 -9.20
N MET A 96 -8.80 3.73 -8.81
CA MET A 96 -8.38 2.34 -8.64
C MET A 96 -9.08 1.66 -7.47
N LEU A 97 -9.17 2.33 -6.32
CA LEU A 97 -9.88 1.80 -5.15
C LEU A 97 -11.36 1.57 -5.44
N ALA A 98 -12.00 2.40 -6.26
CA ALA A 98 -13.41 2.27 -6.66
C ALA A 98 -13.72 0.94 -7.37
N LEU A 99 -12.74 0.37 -8.07
CA LEU A 99 -12.88 -0.91 -8.80
C LEU A 99 -12.81 -2.15 -7.89
N ILE A 100 -12.40 -1.98 -6.63
CA ILE A 100 -12.18 -3.08 -5.70
C ILE A 100 -13.47 -3.37 -4.91
N ASP A 101 -13.83 -4.65 -4.86
CA ASP A 101 -14.87 -5.17 -3.97
C ASP A 101 -14.38 -5.17 -2.51
N ARG A 102 -15.08 -4.42 -1.66
CA ARG A 102 -14.74 -4.22 -0.25
C ARG A 102 -14.91 -5.48 0.58
N GLU A 103 -15.83 -6.38 0.21
CA GLU A 103 -16.03 -7.64 0.94
C GLU A 103 -14.85 -8.59 0.75
N ARG A 104 -14.22 -8.54 -0.44
CA ARG A 104 -13.06 -9.37 -0.77
C ARG A 104 -11.74 -8.79 -0.30
N VAL A 105 -11.61 -7.46 -0.26
CA VAL A 105 -10.40 -6.74 0.17
C VAL A 105 -10.80 -5.66 1.17
N PRO A 106 -11.00 -6.00 2.45
CA PRO A 106 -11.49 -5.06 3.46
C PRO A 106 -10.54 -3.88 3.69
N GLU A 107 -9.23 -4.05 3.44
CA GLU A 107 -8.23 -2.98 3.52
C GLU A 107 -8.52 -1.82 2.55
N SER A 108 -9.23 -2.09 1.45
CA SER A 108 -9.62 -1.05 0.50
C SER A 108 -10.54 0.01 1.13
N SER A 109 -11.38 -0.35 2.12
CA SER A 109 -12.22 0.59 2.85
C SER A 109 -11.38 1.57 3.67
N LEU A 110 -10.34 1.07 4.35
CA LEU A 110 -9.38 1.90 5.08
C LEU A 110 -8.65 2.86 4.12
N TYR A 111 -8.20 2.37 2.97
CA TYR A 111 -7.50 3.20 1.98
C TYR A 111 -8.41 4.27 1.36
N ARG A 112 -9.72 3.98 1.19
CA ARG A 112 -10.72 4.99 0.78
C ARG A 112 -10.94 6.05 1.87
N ALA A 113 -10.92 5.66 3.14
CA ALA A 113 -10.99 6.64 4.23
C ALA A 113 -9.78 7.60 4.21
N PHE A 114 -8.56 7.10 3.96
CA PHE A 114 -7.37 7.94 3.80
C PHE A 114 -7.49 8.96 2.67
N TYR A 115 -8.09 8.59 1.54
CA TYR A 115 -8.39 9.53 0.45
C TYR A 115 -9.24 10.72 0.94
N HIS A 116 -10.29 10.46 1.71
CA HIS A 116 -11.19 11.52 2.21
C HIS A 116 -10.51 12.43 3.23
N PHE A 117 -9.63 11.88 4.08
CA PHE A 117 -8.79 12.68 4.97
C PHE A 117 -7.84 13.60 4.19
N HIS A 118 -7.26 13.13 3.08
CA HIS A 118 -6.40 13.95 2.24
C HIS A 118 -7.14 15.11 1.56
N ARG A 119 -8.44 14.94 1.27
CA ARG A 119 -9.26 15.95 0.60
C ARG A 119 -9.93 16.94 1.57
N TRP A 120 -9.79 16.72 2.88
CA TRP A 120 -10.54 17.42 3.93
C TRP A 120 -12.06 17.35 3.72
N ASP A 121 -12.58 16.17 3.40
CA ASP A 121 -14.02 15.88 3.38
C ASP A 121 -14.39 14.92 4.51
N PRO A 122 -14.67 15.44 5.73
CA PRO A 122 -14.91 14.60 6.89
C PRO A 122 -16.23 13.81 6.81
N ALA A 123 -17.22 14.27 6.02
CA ALA A 123 -18.51 13.61 5.91
C ALA A 123 -18.41 12.31 5.10
N ALA A 124 -17.70 12.32 3.97
CA ALA A 124 -17.49 11.14 3.13
C ALA A 124 -16.52 10.10 3.77
N ALA A 125 -15.63 10.54 4.68
CA ALA A 125 -14.72 9.65 5.40
C ALA A 125 -15.44 8.72 6.39
N ALA A 126 -16.48 9.21 7.07
CA ALA A 126 -17.22 8.46 8.09
C ALA A 126 -18.02 7.28 7.51
N ASP A 127 -18.60 7.47 6.31
CA ASP A 127 -19.37 6.43 5.62
C ASP A 127 -18.50 5.25 5.15
N ASN A 128 -17.25 5.54 4.74
CA ASN A 128 -16.34 4.51 4.23
C ASN A 128 -15.61 3.72 5.32
N SER A 129 -15.56 4.24 6.55
CA SER A 129 -14.76 3.68 7.64
C SER A 129 -15.54 2.84 8.62
N GLY A 130 -16.88 2.72 8.49
CA GLY A 130 -17.73 1.85 9.30
C GLY A 130 -17.40 1.88 10.80
N SER A 131 -17.96 2.82 11.56
CA SER A 131 -17.82 2.93 13.02
C SER A 131 -16.45 3.31 13.61
N ILE A 132 -15.36 3.42 12.85
CA ILE A 132 -14.03 3.70 13.44
C ILE A 132 -13.77 5.21 13.68
N CYS A 133 -14.44 6.12 12.96
CA CYS A 133 -14.14 7.55 13.01
C CYS A 133 -14.53 8.28 14.31
N PHE A 134 -15.43 7.74 15.14
CA PHE A 134 -15.90 8.46 16.34
C PHE A 134 -14.90 8.48 17.52
N ALA A 135 -13.83 7.68 17.47
CA ALA A 135 -12.92 7.53 18.62
C ALA A 135 -11.71 8.49 18.63
N ILE A 136 -11.35 9.13 17.51
CA ILE A 136 -10.02 9.77 17.37
C ILE A 136 -10.08 11.31 17.42
N CYS A 137 -11.25 11.95 17.34
CA CYS A 137 -11.34 13.42 17.33
C CYS A 137 -12.27 13.97 18.43
N PRO A 138 -11.75 14.33 19.63
CA PRO A 138 -12.55 14.95 20.68
C PRO A 138 -12.84 16.44 20.46
N ILE A 139 -12.31 17.07 19.40
CA ILE A 139 -12.32 18.53 19.23
C ILE A 139 -13.59 19.08 18.57
N MET A 140 -14.49 18.23 18.04
CA MET A 140 -15.74 18.67 17.37
C MET A 140 -17.00 18.52 18.24
N ARG A 141 -16.91 18.74 19.55
CA ARG A 141 -18.08 19.01 20.42
C ARG A 141 -17.98 20.43 20.98
N ALA A 142 -18.21 21.42 20.14
CA ALA A 142 -18.53 22.79 20.54
C ALA A 142 -19.43 23.42 19.48
#